data_AF-A0A3B9T2I7-F1
#
_entry.id   AF-A0A3B9T2I7-F1
#
_cell.length_a   1.000
_cell.length_b   1.000
_cell.length_c   1.000
_cell.angle_alpha   90.00
_cell.angle_beta   90.00
_cell.angle_gamma   90.00
#
_symmetry.space_group_name_H-M   'P 1'
#
loop_
_entity.id
_entity.type
_entity.pdbx_description
1 polymer ?
#
loop_
_entity_poly.entity_id
_entity_poly.type
_entity_poly.pdbx_seq_one_letter_code
_entity_poly.pdbx_strand_id
1 'polypeptide(L)'
;MEFFCIESFVPQDYLLRKIEEAVDFSKLYEIVGDLYCHNNGRPSVDPVVLFKIVFIQHLYGIPSLRRTCEEIKMNVAYRWFLGYLMNEQLPYICENCPSRERCTHSKSSQKVVTRHIWEDYM
;
A
#
# COMPACT_ATOMS: atom_id res chain seq x y z
N MET A 1 -2.84 29.91 -12.04
CA MET A 1 -2.80 28.83 -11.03
C MET A 1 -3.51 27.66 -11.66
N GLU A 2 -2.78 26.60 -11.99
CA GLU A 2 -3.33 25.43 -12.68
C GLU A 2 -3.88 24.46 -11.60
N PHE A 3 -5.15 24.09 -11.70
CA PHE A 3 -5.78 23.17 -10.75
C PHE A 3 -5.47 21.73 -11.18
N PHE A 4 -4.73 21.00 -10.35
CA PHE A 4 -4.35 19.61 -10.61
C PHE A 4 -5.39 18.66 -9.99
N CYS A 5 -6.24 18.05 -10.83
CA CYS A 5 -7.22 17.05 -10.39
C CYS A 5 -6.76 15.66 -10.79
N ILE A 6 -6.38 14.83 -9.83
CA ILE A 6 -5.93 13.45 -10.10
C ILE A 6 -7.03 12.61 -10.71
N GLU A 7 -8.28 12.88 -10.35
CA GLU A 7 -9.43 12.13 -10.81
C GLU A 7 -9.58 12.19 -12.34
N SER A 8 -9.26 13.32 -12.98
CA SER A 8 -9.35 13.43 -14.44
C SER A 8 -8.29 12.64 -15.20
N PHE A 9 -7.20 12.23 -14.53
CA PHE A 9 -6.11 11.47 -15.15
C PHE A 9 -6.31 9.95 -15.08
N VAL A 10 -7.30 9.46 -14.32
CA VAL A 10 -7.63 8.04 -14.24
C VAL A 10 -8.83 7.75 -15.15
N PRO A 11 -8.67 6.99 -16.25
CA PRO A 11 -9.76 6.65 -17.17
C PRO A 11 -10.96 6.06 -16.44
N GLN A 12 -12.18 6.38 -16.88
CA GLN A 12 -13.41 5.94 -16.23
C GLN A 12 -13.59 4.41 -16.27
N ASP A 13 -13.07 3.75 -17.30
CA ASP A 13 -13.13 2.29 -17.47
C ASP A 13 -11.99 1.54 -16.77
N TYR A 14 -11.09 2.26 -16.08
CA TYR A 14 -9.92 1.69 -15.44
C TYR A 14 -10.29 0.71 -14.32
N LEU A 15 -9.55 -0.40 -14.23
CA LEU A 15 -9.86 -1.50 -13.31
C LEU A 15 -9.99 -1.05 -11.85
N LEU A 16 -9.07 -0.19 -11.37
CA LEU A 16 -9.12 0.30 -9.98
C LEU A 16 -10.37 1.14 -9.67
N ARG A 17 -10.99 1.80 -10.66
CA ARG A 17 -12.28 2.49 -10.46
C ARG A 17 -13.40 1.51 -10.19
N LYS A 18 -13.47 0.45 -10.99
CA LYS A 18 -14.47 -0.62 -10.83
C LYS A 18 -14.33 -1.31 -9.49
N ILE A 19 -13.10 -1.51 -9.02
CA ILE A 19 -12.82 -2.07 -7.69
C ILE A 19 -13.25 -1.11 -6.58
N GLU A 20 -12.87 0.18 -6.68
CA GLU A 20 -13.24 1.19 -5.68
C GLU A 20 -14.76 1.31 -5.52
N GLU A 21 -15.52 1.18 -6.61
CA GLU A 21 -16.98 1.19 -6.59
C GLU A 21 -17.58 -0.12 -6.04
N ALA A 22 -16.96 -1.26 -6.36
CA ALA A 22 -17.49 -2.58 -5.98
C ALA A 22 -17.14 -3.00 -4.54
N VAL A 23 -16.13 -2.39 -3.93
CA VAL A 23 -15.58 -2.83 -2.64
C VAL A 23 -15.73 -1.74 -1.59
N ASP A 24 -16.51 -2.03 -0.55
CA ASP A 24 -16.59 -1.19 0.64
C ASP A 24 -15.39 -1.46 1.57
N PHE A 25 -14.35 -0.64 1.45
CA PHE A 25 -13.14 -0.75 2.26
C PHE A 25 -13.34 -0.32 3.72
N SER A 26 -14.43 0.36 4.07
CA SER A 26 -14.66 0.82 5.45
C SER A 26 -14.77 -0.34 6.45
N LYS A 27 -15.23 -1.50 5.98
CA LYS A 27 -15.29 -2.74 6.77
C LYS A 27 -13.93 -3.22 7.29
N LEU A 28 -12.83 -2.78 6.67
CA LEU A 28 -11.50 -3.11 7.18
C LEU A 28 -11.31 -2.56 8.60
N TYR A 29 -11.83 -1.38 8.92
CA TYR A 29 -11.73 -0.82 10.27
C TYR A 29 -12.45 -1.70 11.31
N GLU A 30 -13.56 -2.34 10.95
CA GLU A 30 -14.26 -3.28 11.83
C GLU A 30 -13.45 -4.56 12.06
N ILE A 31 -12.76 -5.05 11.02
CA ILE A 31 -12.01 -6.31 11.08
C ILE A 31 -10.71 -6.15 11.87
N VAL A 32 -9.98 -5.05 11.66
CA VAL A 32 -8.63 -4.89 12.23
C VAL A 32 -8.55 -3.83 13.33
N GLY A 33 -9.63 -3.13 13.65
CA GLY A 33 -9.65 -2.03 14.62
C GLY A 33 -8.97 -2.38 15.95
N ASP A 34 -9.31 -3.54 16.52
CA ASP A 34 -8.76 -4.00 17.80
C ASP A 34 -7.23 -4.28 17.76
N LEU A 35 -6.65 -4.47 16.56
CA LEU A 35 -5.22 -4.69 16.37
C LEU A 35 -4.43 -3.38 16.29
N TYR A 36 -5.11 -2.24 16.12
CA TYR A 36 -4.50 -0.94 15.93
C TYR A 36 -4.56 -0.11 17.22
N CYS A 37 -3.41 0.38 17.67
CA CYS A 37 -3.36 1.28 18.82
C CYS A 37 -3.56 2.72 18.37
N HIS A 38 -4.65 3.36 18.80
CA HIS A 38 -4.96 4.73 18.40
C HIS A 38 -4.05 5.79 19.05
N ASN A 39 -3.53 5.52 20.24
CA ASN A 39 -3.02 6.58 21.14
C ASN A 39 -1.62 6.33 21.71
N ASN A 40 -0.92 5.27 21.30
CA ASN A 40 0.38 4.93 21.87
C ASN A 40 1.37 4.40 20.82
N GLY A 41 2.63 4.80 20.95
CA GLY A 41 3.71 4.33 20.08
C GLY A 41 3.82 5.06 18.75
N ARG A 42 4.40 4.38 17.75
CA ARG A 42 4.65 4.94 16.42
C ARG A 42 3.36 4.89 15.60
N PRO A 43 2.95 5.97 14.91
CA PRO A 43 1.74 5.95 14.11
C PRO A 43 1.87 4.88 13.02
N SER A 44 0.91 3.95 13.01
CA SER A 44 0.79 2.94 11.96
C SER A 44 0.22 3.55 10.68
N VAL A 45 0.49 2.91 9.54
CA VAL A 45 -0.20 3.22 8.29
C VAL A 45 -1.69 2.94 8.46
N ASP A 46 -2.55 3.75 7.86
CA ASP A 46 -3.98 3.51 7.84
C ASP A 46 -4.29 2.09 7.27
N PRO A 47 -5.15 1.29 7.91
CA PRO A 47 -5.39 -0.09 7.50
C PRO A 47 -5.98 -0.22 6.09
N VAL A 48 -6.84 0.71 5.67
CA VAL A 48 -7.40 0.72 4.30
C VAL A 48 -6.30 1.01 3.30
N VAL A 49 -5.45 2.01 3.58
CA VAL A 49 -4.32 2.34 2.71
C VAL A 49 -3.35 1.16 2.61
N LEU A 50 -2.97 0.55 3.73
CA LEU A 50 -2.07 -0.61 3.74
C LEU A 50 -2.65 -1.78 2.93
N PHE A 51 -3.93 -2.08 3.12
CA PHE A 51 -4.61 -3.13 2.36
C PHE A 51 -4.58 -2.83 0.86
N LYS A 52 -4.95 -1.61 0.45
CA LYS A 52 -4.95 -1.19 -0.95
C LYS A 52 -3.56 -1.25 -1.59
N ILE A 53 -2.48 -0.95 -0.86
CA ILE A 53 -1.09 -1.13 -1.35
C ILE A 53 -0.82 -2.61 -1.63
N VAL A 54 -1.13 -3.49 -0.68
CA VAL A 54 -0.95 -4.94 -0.85
C VAL A 54 -1.86 -5.46 -1.97
N PHE A 55 -3.04 -4.90 -2.11
CA PHE A 55 -3.98 -5.25 -3.16
C PHE A 55 -3.44 -4.90 -4.55
N ILE A 56 -2.90 -3.69 -4.75
CA ILE A 56 -2.18 -3.28 -5.98
C ILE A 56 -1.03 -4.26 -6.26
N GLN A 57 -0.24 -4.60 -5.23
CA GLN A 57 0.87 -5.53 -5.38
C GLN A 57 0.42 -6.86 -6.00
N HIS A 58 -0.65 -7.46 -5.47
CA HIS A 58 -1.14 -8.75 -5.95
C HIS A 58 -1.87 -8.64 -7.29
N LEU A 59 -2.68 -7.58 -7.47
CA LEU A 59 -3.46 -7.37 -8.69
C LEU A 59 -2.58 -7.22 -9.93
N TYR A 60 -1.43 -6.55 -9.80
CA TYR A 60 -0.48 -6.30 -10.90
C TYR A 60 0.77 -7.19 -10.84
N GLY A 61 0.84 -8.16 -9.91
CA GLY A 61 1.96 -9.09 -9.81
C GLY A 61 3.31 -8.46 -9.46
N ILE A 62 3.30 -7.38 -8.65
CA ILE A 62 4.52 -6.67 -8.28
C ILE A 62 5.30 -7.51 -7.25
N PRO A 63 6.60 -7.79 -7.47
CA PRO A 63 7.32 -8.81 -6.72
C PRO A 63 7.64 -8.43 -5.27
N SER A 64 7.48 -7.16 -4.89
CA SER A 64 7.70 -6.74 -3.51
C SER A 64 6.87 -5.52 -3.13
N LEU A 65 6.50 -5.44 -1.86
CA LEU A 65 5.83 -4.28 -1.29
C LEU A 65 6.68 -3.01 -1.45
N ARG A 66 8.01 -3.10 -1.29
CA ARG A 66 8.92 -1.96 -1.52
C ARG A 66 8.83 -1.46 -2.96
N ARG A 67 8.87 -2.36 -3.95
CA ARG A 67 8.72 -1.99 -5.36
C ARG A 67 7.35 -1.38 -5.63
N THR A 68 6.30 -1.92 -5.01
CA THR A 68 4.93 -1.38 -5.10
C THR A 68 4.90 0.06 -4.62
N CYS A 69 5.52 0.36 -3.47
CA CYS A 69 5.63 1.72 -2.97
C CYS A 69 6.37 2.67 -3.91
N GLU A 70 7.44 2.22 -4.57
CA GLU A 70 8.13 3.02 -5.59
C GLU A 70 7.26 3.30 -6.82
N GLU A 71 6.46 2.31 -7.25
CA GLU A 71 5.53 2.50 -8.36
C GLU A 71 4.39 3.46 -8.00
N ILE A 72 3.86 3.38 -6.77
CA ILE A 72 2.85 4.32 -6.27
C ILE A 72 3.37 5.76 -6.28
N LYS A 73 4.66 6.01 -6.03
CA LYS A 73 5.22 7.38 -6.10
C LYS A 73 5.02 8.02 -7.48
N MET A 74 5.05 7.23 -8.55
CA MET A 74 5.06 7.72 -9.93
C MET A 74 3.76 7.46 -10.68
N ASN A 75 2.91 6.54 -10.20
CA ASN A 75 1.69 6.12 -10.88
C ASN A 75 0.44 6.85 -10.33
N VAL A 76 -0.11 7.74 -11.16
CA VAL A 76 -1.28 8.57 -10.83
C VAL A 76 -2.51 7.72 -10.45
N ALA A 77 -2.74 6.60 -11.14
CA ALA A 77 -3.89 5.74 -10.86
C ALA A 77 -3.77 5.01 -9.52
N TYR A 78 -2.55 4.62 -9.14
CA TYR A 78 -2.32 4.00 -7.83
C TYR A 78 -2.50 5.00 -6.71
N ARG A 79 -2.01 6.24 -6.89
CA ARG A 79 -2.24 7.31 -5.90
C ARG A 79 -3.71 7.68 -5.77
N TRP A 80 -4.41 7.77 -6.90
CA TRP A 80 -5.86 7.98 -6.92
C TRP A 80 -6.59 6.91 -6.11
N PHE A 81 -6.27 5.63 -6.35
CA PHE A 81 -6.90 4.51 -5.64
C PHE A 81 -6.63 4.54 -4.12
N LEU A 82 -5.45 5.01 -3.72
CA LEU A 82 -5.08 5.18 -2.32
C LEU A 82 -5.63 6.46 -1.67
N GLY A 83 -6.24 7.37 -2.46
CA GLY A 83 -6.73 8.65 -1.96
C GLY A 83 -5.64 9.69 -1.69
N TYR A 84 -4.46 9.57 -2.31
CA TYR A 84 -3.34 10.49 -2.13
C TYR A 84 -3.15 11.41 -3.33
N LEU A 85 -2.80 12.66 -3.06
CA LEU A 85 -2.32 13.60 -4.05
C LEU A 85 -0.88 13.27 -4.49
N MET A 86 -0.46 13.78 -5.65
CA MET A 86 0.89 13.56 -6.18
C MET A 86 1.97 14.27 -5.35
N ASN A 87 1.61 15.37 -4.68
CA ASN A 87 2.50 16.13 -3.80
C ASN A 87 2.50 15.63 -2.35
N GLU A 88 1.57 14.75 -1.98
CA GLU A 88 1.52 14.18 -0.63
C GLU A 88 2.59 13.10 -0.44
N GLN A 89 3.11 13.02 0.78
CA GLN A 89 4.01 11.93 1.14
C GLN A 89 3.19 10.69 1.45
N LEU A 90 3.59 9.55 0.86
CA LEU A 90 2.98 8.27 1.19
C LEU A 90 3.31 7.91 2.65
N PRO A 91 2.39 7.23 3.36
CA PRO A 91 2.62 6.85 4.72
C PRO A 91 3.82 5.88 4.79
N TYR A 92 4.60 6.02 5.86
CA TYR A 92 5.91 5.42 6.07
C TYR A 92 6.19 4.15 5.25
N ILE A 93 6.99 4.32 4.20
CA ILE A 93 7.54 3.24 3.38
C ILE A 93 8.87 2.83 4.02
N CYS A 94 9.16 1.52 4.07
CA CYS A 94 10.37 0.94 4.66
C CYS A 94 11.73 1.46 4.11
N GLU A 95 11.72 2.42 3.18
CA GLU A 95 12.88 3.10 2.62
C GLU A 95 13.77 3.72 3.71
N ASN A 96 13.17 4.50 4.62
CA ASN A 96 13.86 5.22 5.70
C ASN A 96 13.65 4.57 7.07
N CYS A 97 13.53 3.23 7.11
CA CYS A 97 13.16 2.54 8.34
C CYS A 97 14.32 2.45 9.34
N PRO A 98 14.19 2.97 10.60
CA PRO A 98 15.27 2.92 11.59
C PRO A 98 15.68 1.49 12.00
N SER A 99 14.81 0.51 11.77
CA SER A 99 15.08 -0.92 12.01
C SER A 99 15.28 -1.72 10.73
N ARG A 100 15.52 -1.05 9.59
CA ARG A 100 15.70 -1.70 8.28
C ARG A 100 16.79 -2.78 8.30
N GLU A 101 17.92 -2.49 8.95
CA GLU A 101 19.05 -3.42 9.08
C GLU A 101 18.69 -4.69 9.87
N ARG A 102 17.68 -4.63 10.76
CA ARG A 102 17.18 -5.77 11.51
C ARG A 102 16.17 -6.62 10.72
N CYS A 103 15.47 -6.03 9.75
CA CYS A 103 14.47 -6.73 8.94
C CYS A 103 15.04 -7.39 7.67
N THR A 104 16.15 -6.86 7.13
CA THR A 104 16.83 -7.42 5.97
C THR A 104 18.33 -7.57 6.24
N HIS A 105 18.78 -8.79 6.56
CA HIS A 105 20.21 -9.11 6.65
C HIS A 105 20.88 -9.24 5.26
N SER A 106 20.13 -9.17 4.16
CA SER A 106 20.66 -9.30 2.79
C SER A 106 21.23 -7.97 2.27
N LYS A 107 22.39 -8.03 1.59
CA LYS A 107 23.03 -6.87 0.94
C LYS A 107 22.12 -6.15 -0.06
N SER A 108 21.15 -6.85 -0.66
CA SER A 108 20.18 -6.28 -1.61
C SER A 108 18.93 -5.67 -0.98
N SER A 109 18.78 -5.75 0.36
CA SER A 109 17.54 -5.34 1.06
C SER A 109 16.28 -5.96 0.45
N GLN A 110 16.40 -7.18 -0.06
CA GLN A 110 15.30 -7.99 -0.58
C GLN A 110 14.97 -9.09 0.43
N LYS A 111 13.70 -9.19 0.82
CA LYS A 111 13.19 -10.29 1.64
C LYS A 111 13.00 -11.48 0.70
N VAL A 112 13.89 -12.46 0.76
CA VAL A 112 13.68 -13.75 0.08
C VAL A 112 12.68 -14.52 0.95
N VAL A 113 11.47 -14.75 0.43
CA VAL A 113 10.49 -15.58 1.13
C VAL A 113 10.96 -17.02 1.02
N THR A 114 11.65 -17.51 2.05
CA THR A 114 12.18 -18.88 2.10
C THR A 114 11.12 -19.90 2.52
N ARG A 115 9.98 -19.45 3.06
CA ARG A 115 8.86 -20.26 3.52
C ARG A 115 7.56 -19.51 3.25
N HIS A 116 6.62 -20.12 2.54
CA HIS A 116 5.33 -19.50 2.22
C HIS A 116 4.41 -19.58 3.45
N ILE A 117 3.63 -18.53 3.73
CA ILE A 117 2.74 -18.44 4.92
C ILE A 117 1.73 -19.61 4.98
N TRP A 118 1.38 -20.17 3.83
CA TRP A 118 0.44 -21.29 3.70
C TRP A 118 1.11 -22.67 3.60
N GLU A 119 2.44 -22.77 3.78
CA GLU A 119 3.14 -24.06 3.68
C GLU A 119 2.62 -25.07 4.72
N ASP A 120 2.21 -24.60 5.90
CA ASP A 120 1.63 -25.46 6.93
C ASP A 120 0.12 -25.77 6.69
N TYR A 121 -0.48 -25.21 5.63
CA TYR A 121 -1.91 -25.34 5.29
C TYR A 121 -2.17 -26.02 3.94
N MET A 122 -1.12 -26.41 3.21
CA MET A 122 -1.20 -27.26 1.99
C MET A 122 -0.85 -28.70 2.35
#